data_AF-A0A920TD61-F1
#
_entry.id   AF-A0A920TD61-F1
#
_cell.length_a   1.000
_cell.length_b   1.000
_cell.length_c   1.000
_cell.angle_alpha   90.00
_cell.angle_beta   90.00
_cell.angle_gamma   90.00
#
_symmetry.space_group_name_H-M   'P 1'
#
loop_
_entity.id
_entity.type
_entity.pdbx_description
1 polymer ?
#
loop_
_entity_poly.entity_id
_entity_poly.type
_entity_poly.pdbx_seq_one_letter_code
_entity_poly.pdbx_strand_id
1 'polypeptide(L)'
;MSEIYSDLCTDKYLQKAIDQYQGLHILRQEPWECLITFICSANNNIPRIRTIGERLCDTLGTEKVDESGSYHCFPTSLQINEVGEEGLRKLGLGFRAKYVSAASRLDLEGQINVNELRGLKYEFVLLNL
;
A
#
# COMPACT_ATOMS: atom_id res chain seq x y z
N MET A 1 0.54 7.92 29.54
CA MET A 1 1.33 7.56 28.34
C MET A 1 0.72 6.28 27.80
N SER A 2 0.56 6.10 26.49
CA SER A 2 0.02 4.82 25.97
C SER A 2 0.93 3.67 26.41
N GLU A 3 0.35 2.48 26.64
CA GLU A 3 1.09 1.26 27.05
C GLU A 3 2.32 1.00 26.17
N ILE A 4 2.21 1.31 24.87
CA ILE A 4 3.30 1.21 23.89
C ILE A 4 4.49 2.12 24.25
N TYR A 5 4.25 3.39 24.63
CA TYR A 5 5.34 4.30 24.97
C TYR A 5 6.02 3.89 26.29
N SER A 6 5.28 3.37 27.28
CA SER A 6 5.86 2.91 28.54
C SER A 6 6.74 1.67 28.37
N ASP A 7 6.45 0.80 27.41
CA ASP A 7 7.27 -0.38 27.15
C ASP A 7 8.56 0.00 26.39
N LEU A 8 8.44 0.87 25.38
CA LEU A 8 9.55 1.24 24.50
C LEU A 8 10.51 2.28 25.11
N CYS A 9 10.08 3.10 26.08
CA CYS A 9 10.90 4.13 26.72
C CYS A 9 12.04 3.58 27.59
N THR A 10 12.06 2.28 27.85
CA THR A 10 13.14 1.60 28.59
C THR A 10 14.47 1.57 27.82
N ASP A 11 14.43 1.65 26.48
CA ASP A 11 15.61 1.73 25.63
C ASP A 11 16.01 3.18 25.37
N LYS A 12 17.23 3.56 25.75
CA LYS A 12 17.78 4.92 25.60
C LYS A 12 17.84 5.43 24.16
N TYR A 13 17.92 4.55 23.16
CA TYR A 13 17.91 4.92 21.75
C TYR A 13 16.48 5.16 21.27
N LEU A 14 15.53 4.34 21.71
CA LEU A 14 14.11 4.54 21.41
C LEU A 14 13.55 5.77 22.10
N GLN A 15 13.97 6.07 23.34
CA GLN A 15 13.55 7.26 24.06
C GLN A 15 13.80 8.54 23.26
N LYS A 16 14.99 8.68 22.67
CA LYS A 16 15.32 9.85 21.83
C LYS A 16 14.39 9.98 20.62
N ALA A 17 14.06 8.86 19.98
CA ALA A 17 13.15 8.85 18.84
C ALA A 17 11.70 9.19 19.27
N ILE A 18 11.26 8.66 20.41
CA ILE A 18 9.93 8.95 20.97
C ILE A 18 9.79 10.44 21.30
N ASP A 19 10.79 11.04 21.95
CA ASP A 19 10.78 12.45 22.31
C ASP A 19 10.73 13.36 21.08
N GLN A 20 11.41 12.97 20.00
CA GLN A 20 11.45 13.73 18.75
C GLN A 20 10.18 13.56 17.89
N TYR A 21 9.58 12.37 17.89
CA TYR A 21 8.48 12.01 16.99
C TYR A 21 7.22 11.59 17.74
N GLN A 22 6.94 12.26 18.85
CA GLN A 22 5.76 12.00 19.65
C GLN A 22 4.48 12.23 18.83
N GLY A 23 3.52 11.30 18.93
CA GLY A 23 2.25 11.39 18.21
C GLY A 23 2.26 10.71 16.83
N LEU A 24 3.31 9.95 16.48
CA LEU A 24 3.23 9.03 15.36
C LEU A 24 2.21 7.91 15.62
N HIS A 25 1.36 7.67 14.62
CA HIS A 25 0.38 6.60 14.63
C HIS A 25 0.58 5.69 13.41
N ILE A 26 0.49 4.37 13.62
CA ILE A 26 0.45 3.41 12.52
C ILE A 26 -0.98 3.41 11.97
N LEU A 27 -1.13 3.82 10.71
CA LEU A 27 -2.43 3.84 10.04
C LEU A 27 -2.89 2.43 9.69
N ARG A 28 -4.18 2.14 9.92
CA ARG A 28 -4.84 0.91 9.44
C ARG A 28 -5.32 1.11 8.01
N GLN A 29 -4.37 1.18 7.07
CA GLN A 29 -4.63 1.39 5.64
C GLN A 29 -5.39 0.21 5.02
N GLU A 30 -6.07 0.46 3.90
CA GLU A 30 -6.71 -0.56 3.07
C GLU A 30 -5.64 -1.54 2.53
N PRO A 31 -5.80 -2.88 2.66
CA PRO A 31 -4.70 -3.81 2.44
C PRO A 31 -4.26 -3.90 0.98
N TRP A 32 -5.19 -3.78 0.04
CA TRP A 32 -4.87 -3.83 -1.39
C TRP A 32 -4.03 -2.63 -1.83
N GLU A 33 -4.45 -1.41 -1.48
CA GLU A 33 -3.69 -0.17 -1.72
C GLU A 33 -2.31 -0.24 -1.05
N CYS A 34 -2.25 -0.75 0.19
CA CYS A 34 -1.00 -0.94 0.91
C CYS A 34 -0.06 -1.89 0.14
N LEU A 35 -0.54 -3.08 -0.26
CA LEU A 35 0.25 -4.06 -1.01
C LEU A 35 0.83 -3.45 -2.29
N ILE A 36 0.00 -2.82 -3.11
CA ILE A 36 0.45 -2.24 -4.39
C ILE A 36 1.44 -1.09 -4.16
N THR A 37 1.19 -0.24 -3.16
CA THR A 37 2.09 0.88 -2.81
C THR A 37 3.46 0.37 -2.35
N PHE A 38 3.51 -0.70 -1.55
CA PHE A 38 4.77 -1.31 -1.12
C PHE A 38 5.50 -2.06 -2.24
N ILE A 39 4.78 -2.72 -3.17
CA ILE A 39 5.40 -3.24 -4.39
C ILE A 39 6.04 -2.10 -5.20
N CYS A 40 5.36 -0.97 -5.31
CA CYS A 40 5.85 0.25 -5.97
C CYS A 40 7.04 0.91 -5.26
N SER A 41 7.21 0.70 -3.96
CA SER A 41 8.26 1.33 -3.14
C SER A 41 9.62 0.63 -3.23
N ALA A 42 9.65 -0.66 -3.58
CA ALA A 42 10.86 -1.47 -3.62
C ALA A 42 11.96 -0.81 -4.48
N ASN A 43 13.08 -0.38 -3.91
CA ASN A 43 14.16 0.37 -4.60
C ASN A 43 13.69 1.67 -5.31
N ASN A 44 12.89 2.48 -4.63
CA ASN A 44 12.30 3.71 -5.17
C ASN A 44 12.41 4.87 -4.15
N ASN A 45 12.14 6.11 -4.58
CA ASN A 45 12.11 7.28 -3.68
C ASN A 45 10.69 7.78 -3.44
N ILE A 46 10.46 8.40 -2.28
CA ILE A 46 9.14 8.84 -1.81
C ILE A 46 8.42 9.73 -2.86
N PRO A 47 9.05 10.75 -3.46
CA PRO A 47 8.39 11.56 -4.49
C PRO A 47 7.88 10.73 -5.67
N ARG A 48 8.69 9.80 -6.17
CA ARG A 48 8.30 8.95 -7.30
C ARG A 48 7.21 7.95 -6.94
N ILE A 49 7.24 7.38 -5.74
CA ILE A 49 6.18 6.47 -5.26
C ILE A 49 4.85 7.22 -5.23
N ARG A 50 4.84 8.44 -4.68
CA ARG A 50 3.65 9.29 -4.63
C ARG A 50 3.09 9.59 -6.02
N THR A 51 3.94 10.02 -6.95
CA THR A 51 3.51 10.30 -8.34
C THR A 51 2.98 9.06 -9.05
N ILE A 52 3.54 7.87 -8.78
CA ILE A 52 3.00 6.61 -9.31
C ILE A 52 1.61 6.34 -8.74
N GLY A 53 1.42 6.50 -7.43
CA GLY A 53 0.11 6.35 -6.78
C GLY A 53 -0.94 7.30 -7.36
N GLU A 54 -0.60 8.59 -7.47
CA GLU A 54 -1.48 9.62 -8.07
C GLU A 54 -1.88 9.23 -9.51
N ARG A 55 -0.93 8.80 -10.35
CA ARG A 55 -1.23 8.35 -11.72
C ARG A 55 -2.09 7.09 -11.79
N LEU A 56 -1.91 6.16 -10.86
CA LEU A 56 -2.74 4.96 -10.77
C LEU A 56 -4.19 5.36 -10.47
N CYS A 57 -4.40 6.22 -9.48
CA CYS A 57 -5.74 6.73 -9.15
C CYS A 57 -6.33 7.51 -10.34
N ASP A 58 -5.61 8.50 -10.88
CA ASP A 58 -6.15 9.37 -11.93
C ASP A 58 -6.43 8.65 -13.26
N THR A 59 -5.67 7.60 -13.59
CA THR A 59 -5.83 6.90 -14.87
C THR A 59 -6.77 5.70 -14.78
N LEU A 60 -6.76 4.99 -13.65
CA LEU A 60 -7.42 3.69 -13.51
C LEU A 60 -8.52 3.70 -12.45
N GLY A 61 -8.48 4.66 -11.53
CA GLY A 61 -9.38 4.77 -10.40
C GLY A 61 -10.79 5.20 -10.81
N THR A 62 -11.79 4.71 -10.10
CA THR A 62 -13.16 5.17 -10.27
C THR A 62 -13.32 6.57 -9.66
N GLU A 63 -13.80 7.53 -10.46
CA GLU A 63 -14.16 8.85 -9.96
C GLU A 63 -15.33 8.75 -8.98
N LYS A 64 -15.20 9.44 -7.84
CA LYS A 64 -16.26 9.66 -6.86
C LYS A 64 -16.37 11.15 -6.57
N VAL A 65 -17.56 11.56 -6.17
CA VAL A 65 -17.86 12.94 -5.80
C VAL A 65 -18.50 12.95 -4.42
N ASP A 66 -17.97 13.78 -3.53
CA ASP A 66 -18.57 14.06 -2.23
C ASP A 66 -18.62 15.57 -1.96
N GLU A 67 -18.94 15.95 -0.72
CA GLU A 67 -19.06 17.35 -0.28
C GLU A 67 -17.75 18.14 -0.45
N SER A 68 -16.61 17.47 -0.58
CA SER A 68 -15.27 18.07 -0.73
C SER A 68 -14.82 18.19 -2.19
N GLY A 69 -15.55 17.63 -3.15
CA GLY A 69 -15.24 17.67 -4.59
C GLY A 69 -15.15 16.29 -5.24
N SER A 70 -14.60 16.24 -6.46
CA SER A 70 -14.33 14.97 -7.16
C SER A 70 -12.93 14.45 -6.87
N TYR A 71 -12.81 13.13 -6.73
CA TYR A 71 -11.54 12.43 -6.51
C TYR A 71 -11.59 11.05 -7.15
N HIS A 72 -10.42 10.51 -7.49
CA HIS A 72 -10.29 9.14 -7.99
C HIS A 72 -9.90 8.20 -6.85
N CYS A 73 -10.63 7.08 -6.73
CA CYS A 73 -10.28 6.03 -5.79
C CYS A 73 -9.00 5.30 -6.22
N PHE A 74 -8.33 4.63 -5.28
CA PHE A 74 -7.30 3.67 -5.65
C PHE A 74 -7.91 2.55 -6.52
N PRO A 75 -7.24 2.13 -7.62
CA PRO A 75 -7.83 1.18 -8.55
C PRO A 75 -7.95 -0.23 -7.95
N THR A 76 -9.04 -0.90 -8.30
CA THR A 76 -9.29 -2.30 -7.96
C THR A 76 -8.31 -3.24 -8.68
N SER A 77 -8.18 -4.47 -8.20
CA SER A 77 -7.42 -5.52 -8.89
C SER A 77 -7.91 -5.75 -10.31
N LEU A 78 -9.23 -5.66 -10.56
CA LEU A 78 -9.82 -5.73 -11.90
C LEU A 78 -9.27 -4.65 -12.83
N GLN A 79 -9.37 -3.38 -12.43
CA GLN A 79 -8.91 -2.23 -13.23
C GLN A 79 -7.41 -2.30 -13.53
N ILE A 80 -6.59 -2.76 -12.58
CA ILE A 80 -5.16 -2.97 -12.80
C ILE A 80 -4.92 -4.12 -13.78
N ASN A 81 -5.69 -5.21 -13.70
CA ASN A 81 -5.54 -6.37 -14.57
C ASN A 81 -5.92 -6.06 -16.03
N GLU A 82 -6.99 -5.30 -16.26
CA GLU A 82 -7.46 -4.90 -17.60
C GLU A 82 -6.39 -4.12 -18.40
N VAL A 83 -5.61 -3.29 -17.72
CA VAL A 83 -4.53 -2.51 -18.34
C VAL A 83 -3.25 -3.34 -18.53
N GLY A 84 -3.08 -4.38 -17.71
CA GLY A 84 -1.97 -5.32 -17.80
C GLY A 84 -0.58 -4.71 -17.57
N GLU A 85 0.45 -5.55 -17.63
CA GLU A 85 1.84 -5.12 -17.37
C GLU A 85 2.28 -3.97 -18.29
N GLU A 86 1.98 -4.04 -19.59
CA GLU A 86 2.43 -3.01 -20.53
C GLU A 86 1.83 -1.65 -20.23
N GLY A 87 0.54 -1.57 -19.89
CA GLY A 87 -0.09 -0.31 -19.52
C GLY A 87 0.46 0.22 -18.19
N LEU A 88 0.71 -0.64 -17.22
CA LEU A 88 1.39 -0.26 -15.98
C LEU A 88 2.82 0.28 -16.22
N ARG A 89 3.55 -0.26 -17.22
CA ARG A 89 4.85 0.29 -17.63
C ARG A 89 4.72 1.71 -18.18
N LYS A 90 3.67 1.98 -18.98
CA LYS A 90 3.37 3.33 -19.50
C LYS A 90 3.06 4.33 -18.37
N LEU A 91 2.49 3.87 -17.25
CA LEU A 91 2.25 4.69 -16.06
C LEU A 91 3.52 4.97 -15.23
N GLY A 92 4.65 4.32 -15.55
CA GLY A 92 5.97 4.63 -14.97
C GLY A 92 6.41 3.69 -13.84
N LEU A 93 5.72 2.57 -13.64
CA LEU A 93 6.07 1.55 -12.63
C LEU A 93 7.39 0.83 -12.95
N GLY A 94 7.83 0.86 -14.21
CA GLY A 94 9.08 0.23 -14.66
C GLY A 94 9.05 -1.28 -14.45
N PHE A 95 10.12 -1.86 -13.90
CA PHE A 95 10.18 -3.31 -13.65
C PHE A 95 9.14 -3.81 -12.64
N ARG A 96 8.53 -2.92 -11.84
CA ARG A 96 7.52 -3.28 -10.83
C ARG A 96 6.17 -3.58 -11.44
N ALA A 97 5.93 -3.14 -12.68
CA ALA A 97 4.70 -3.39 -13.42
C ALA A 97 4.37 -4.89 -13.47
N LYS A 98 5.37 -5.76 -13.68
CA LYS A 98 5.18 -7.21 -13.70
C LYS A 98 4.68 -7.77 -12.37
N TYR A 99 5.12 -7.20 -11.25
CA TYR A 99 4.73 -7.64 -9.91
C TYR A 99 3.33 -7.13 -9.55
N VAL A 100 3.01 -5.88 -9.88
CA VAL A 100 1.66 -5.33 -9.69
C VAL A 100 0.63 -6.06 -10.55
N SER A 101 0.97 -6.37 -11.81
CA SER A 101 0.11 -7.16 -12.71
C SER A 101 -0.06 -8.60 -12.22
N ALA A 102 0.99 -9.21 -11.66
CA ALA A 102 0.89 -10.54 -11.07
C ALA A 102 0.01 -10.53 -9.80
N ALA A 103 0.20 -9.55 -8.91
CA ALA A 103 -0.59 -9.39 -7.70
C ALA A 103 -2.08 -9.18 -8.01
N SER A 104 -2.40 -8.35 -9.01
CA SER A 104 -3.81 -8.14 -9.40
C SER A 104 -4.46 -9.38 -9.96
N ARG A 105 -3.73 -10.19 -10.73
CA ARG A 105 -4.23 -11.49 -11.20
C ARG A 105 -4.48 -12.46 -10.06
N LEU A 106 -3.54 -12.60 -9.12
CA LEU A 106 -3.68 -13.51 -7.98
C LEU A 106 -4.84 -13.12 -7.07
N ASP A 107 -5.07 -11.82 -6.89
CA ASP A 107 -6.21 -11.28 -6.15
C ASP A 107 -7.55 -11.58 -6.84
N LEU A 108 -7.64 -11.34 -8.16
CA LEU A 108 -8.84 -11.64 -8.95
C LEU A 108 -9.18 -13.13 -9.02
N GLU A 109 -8.17 -13.98 -9.08
CA GLU A 109 -8.33 -15.44 -9.09
C GLU A 109 -8.63 -15.99 -7.69
N GLY A 110 -8.63 -15.15 -6.65
CA GLY A 110 -8.87 -15.55 -5.27
C GLY A 110 -7.74 -16.38 -4.66
N GLN A 111 -6.56 -16.42 -5.29
CA GLN A 111 -5.39 -17.12 -4.77
C GLN A 111 -4.75 -16.37 -3.60
N ILE A 112 -4.86 -15.04 -3.61
CA ILE A 112 -4.50 -14.17 -2.50
C ILE A 112 -5.73 -13.32 -2.20
N ASN A 113 -6.23 -13.36 -0.96
CA ASN A 113 -7.25 -12.42 -0.51
C ASN A 113 -6.63 -11.53 0.57
N VAL A 114 -6.11 -10.36 0.15
CA VAL A 114 -5.34 -9.46 1.05
C VAL A 114 -6.20 -8.96 2.23
N ASN A 115 -7.51 -8.90 2.05
CA ASN A 115 -8.46 -8.51 3.10
C ASN A 115 -8.61 -9.59 4.18
N GLU A 116 -8.59 -10.86 3.80
CA GLU A 116 -8.70 -12.00 4.72
C GLU A 116 -7.40 -12.28 5.49
N LEU A 117 -6.26 -11.72 5.06
CA LEU A 117 -5.00 -11.82 5.80
C LEU A 117 -5.04 -11.07 7.13
N ARG A 118 -5.98 -10.13 7.30
CA ARG A 118 -6.13 -9.37 8.54
C ARG A 118 -6.54 -10.28 9.69
N GLY A 119 -5.79 -10.21 10.80
CA GLY A 119 -6.07 -10.99 12.00
C GLY A 119 -5.50 -12.40 12.00
N LEU A 120 -4.88 -12.84 10.89
CA LEU A 120 -4.10 -14.08 10.87
C LEU A 120 -2.77 -13.89 11.60
N LYS A 121 -2.14 -15.01 11.96
CA LYS A 121 -0.82 -15.01 12.60
C LYS A 121 0.24 -14.44 11.65
N TYR A 122 1.16 -13.66 12.20
CA TYR A 122 2.23 -13.01 11.45
C TYR A 122 3.02 -13.99 10.59
N GLU A 123 3.42 -15.13 11.15
CA GLU A 123 4.23 -16.13 10.45
C GLU A 123 3.47 -16.75 9.27
N PHE A 124 2.15 -16.93 9.42
CA PHE A 124 1.32 -17.44 8.34
C PHE A 124 1.23 -16.41 7.21
N VAL A 125 0.94 -15.14 7.53
CA VAL A 125 0.85 -14.08 6.51
C VAL A 125 2.20 -13.90 5.79
N LEU A 126 3.31 -13.94 6.52
CA LEU A 126 4.65 -13.78 5.95
C LEU A 126 5.02 -14.85 4.92
N LEU A 127 4.49 -16.07 5.06
CA LEU A 127 4.79 -17.19 4.15
C LEU A 127 3.83 -17.29 2.96
N ASN A 128 2.68 -16.60 3.01
CA ASN A 128 1.59 -16.74 2.05
C ASN A 128 1.27 -15.45 1.28
N LEU A 129 2.01 -14.36 1.54
CA LEU A 129 1.95 -13.09 0.80
C LEU A 129 3.23 -12.92 -0.04
#